data_AF-A0A9D6SAL2-F1
#
_entry.id   AF-A0A9D6SAL2-F1
#
_cell.length_a   1.000
_cell.length_b   1.000
_cell.length_c   1.000
_cell.angle_alpha   90.00
_cell.angle_beta   90.00
_cell.angle_gamma   90.00
#
_symmetry.space_group_name_H-M   'P 1'
#
loop_
_entity.id
_entity.type
_entity.pdbx_description
1 polymer ?
#
loop_
_entity_poly.entity_id
_entity_poly.type
_entity_poly.pdbx_seq_one_letter_code
_entity_poly.pdbx_strand_id
1 'polypeptide(L)'
;EGTVLLRLDVQQIPVIWQQIGEDFVAKIVRPTIRSRMRMITSRYPKVEITSTKRDAVEVDAKNELARIFYPRGIIVENVLLSEVRDG
;
A
#
# COMPACT_ATOMS: atom_id res chain seq x y z
N GLU A 1 -0.14 9.20 9.67
CA GLU A 1 0.80 8.67 8.65
C GLU A 1 0.47 7.19 8.39
N GLY A 2 1.17 6.48 7.50
CA GLY A 2 0.90 5.06 7.27
C GLY A 2 2.10 4.30 6.70
N THR A 3 2.19 3.03 7.06
CA THR A 3 3.27 2.11 6.67
C THR A 3 2.70 0.96 5.86
N VAL A 4 3.38 0.59 4.78
CA VAL A 4 3.04 -0.60 3.98
C VAL A 4 4.26 -1.52 3.97
N LEU A 5 4.07 -2.76 4.44
CA LEU A 5 5.10 -3.79 4.40
C LEU A 5 4.98 -4.57 3.10
N LEU A 6 6.09 -4.65 2.37
CA LEU A 6 6.17 -5.27 1.07
C LEU A 6 7.27 -6.33 1.05
N ARG A 7 7.00 -7.43 0.36
CA ARG A 7 7.99 -8.45 0.00
C ARG A 7 7.98 -8.67 -1.50
N LEU A 8 9.14 -8.91 -2.09
CA LEU A 8 9.25 -9.24 -3.51
C LEU A 8 9.25 -10.75 -3.68
N ASP A 9 8.58 -11.21 -4.73
CA ASP A 9 8.77 -12.54 -5.27
C ASP A 9 10.14 -12.59 -5.98
N VAL A 10 11.05 -13.39 -5.41
CA VAL A 10 12.42 -13.53 -5.88
C VAL A 10 12.48 -14.02 -7.33
N GLN A 11 11.47 -14.78 -7.79
CA GLN A 11 11.40 -15.26 -9.16
C GLN A 11 11.04 -14.15 -10.16
N GLN A 12 10.36 -13.09 -9.71
CA GLN A 12 9.92 -11.96 -10.54
C GLN A 12 10.91 -10.79 -10.55
N ILE A 13 11.81 -10.74 -9.55
CA ILE A 13 12.85 -9.72 -9.39
C ILE A 13 13.61 -9.41 -10.70
N PRO A 14 14.16 -10.39 -11.44
CA PRO A 14 14.92 -10.10 -12.66
C PRO A 14 14.08 -9.39 -13.73
N VAL A 15 12.81 -9.76 -13.87
CA VAL A 15 11.89 -9.17 -14.86
C VAL A 15 11.57 -7.73 -14.49
N ILE A 16 11.27 -7.44 -13.22
CA ILE A 16 10.98 -6.09 -12.72
C ILE A 16 12.18 -5.17 -12.98
N TRP A 17 13.39 -5.63 -12.64
CA TRP A 17 14.61 -4.86 -12.85
C TRP A 17 14.90 -4.62 -14.33
N GLN A 18 14.71 -5.62 -15.20
CA GLN A 18 14.93 -5.46 -16.64
C GLN A 18 13.92 -4.53 -17.31
N GLN A 19 12.64 -4.58 -16.90
CA GLN A 19 11.58 -3.80 -17.55
C GLN A 19 11.47 -2.37 -17.02
N ILE A 20 11.77 -2.13 -15.74
CA ILE A 20 11.51 -0.83 -15.07
C ILE A 20 12.80 -0.18 -14.56
N GLY A 21 13.80 -0.98 -14.20
CA GLY A 21 15.03 -0.54 -13.55
C GLY A 21 14.95 -0.53 -12.03
N GLU A 22 16.08 -0.21 -11.41
CA GLU A 22 16.25 -0.19 -9.94
C GLU A 22 15.29 0.77 -9.21
N ASP A 23 14.85 1.83 -9.91
CA ASP A 23 13.94 2.84 -9.37
C ASP A 23 12.45 2.42 -9.34
N PHE A 24 12.11 1.16 -9.62
CA PHE A 24 10.71 0.71 -9.72
C PHE A 24 9.89 1.06 -8.46
N VAL A 25 10.53 1.08 -7.28
CA VAL A 25 9.89 1.49 -6.03
C VAL A 25 9.44 2.95 -6.09
N ALA A 26 10.31 3.86 -6.54
CA ALA A 26 10.00 5.27 -6.65
C ALA A 26 9.04 5.58 -7.81
N LYS A 27 9.17 4.88 -8.92
CA LYS A 27 8.39 5.12 -10.15
C LYS A 27 7.00 4.47 -10.14
N ILE A 28 6.84 3.32 -9.48
CA ILE A 28 5.61 2.52 -9.54
C ILE A 28 5.01 2.30 -8.16
N VAL A 29 5.78 1.79 -7.20
CA VAL A 29 5.25 1.37 -5.90
C VAL A 29 4.71 2.55 -5.10
N ARG A 30 5.55 3.57 -4.86
CA ARG A 30 5.15 4.74 -4.05
C ARG A 30 3.98 5.53 -4.66
N PRO A 31 3.96 5.83 -5.99
CA PRO A 31 2.82 6.53 -6.60
C PRO A 31 1.52 5.73 -6.53
N THR A 32 1.59 4.41 -6.76
CA THR A 32 0.42 3.53 -6.70
C THR A 32 -0.17 3.47 -5.30
N ILE A 33 0.66 3.26 -4.27
CA ILE A 33 0.21 3.26 -2.87
C ILE A 33 -0.45 4.60 -2.54
N ARG A 34 0.19 5.73 -2.86
CA ARG A 34 -0.34 7.07 -2.57
C ARG A 34 -1.71 7.29 -3.22
N SER A 35 -1.84 6.93 -4.49
CA SER A 35 -3.10 7.07 -5.23
C SER A 35 -4.22 6.24 -4.59
N ARG A 36 -3.96 4.96 -4.31
CA ARG A 36 -4.97 4.05 -3.74
C ARG A 36 -5.35 4.42 -2.31
N MET A 37 -4.38 4.76 -1.48
CA MET A 37 -4.64 5.23 -0.11
C MET A 37 -5.48 6.51 -0.11
N ARG A 38 -5.26 7.45 -1.04
CA ARG A 38 -6.09 8.66 -1.17
C ARG A 38 -7.54 8.31 -1.52
N MET A 39 -7.77 7.36 -2.43
CA MET A 39 -9.12 6.91 -2.79
C MET A 39 -9.82 6.16 -1.65
N ILE A 40 -9.08 5.33 -0.91
CA ILE A 40 -9.61 4.58 0.22
C ILE A 40 -10.00 5.56 1.33
N THR A 41 -9.07 6.43 1.75
CA THR A 41 -9.32 7.43 2.80
C THR A 41 -10.45 8.41 2.45
N SER A 42 -10.65 8.76 1.17
CA SER A 42 -11.79 9.62 0.79
C SER A 42 -13.15 8.96 1.00
N ARG A 43 -13.21 7.63 1.10
CA ARG A 43 -14.45 6.89 1.39
C ARG A 43 -14.80 6.86 2.89
N TYR A 44 -13.88 7.24 3.76
CA TYR A 44 -14.12 7.29 5.21
C TYR A 44 -14.16 8.76 5.68
N PRO A 45 -15.31 9.28 6.11
CA PRO A 45 -15.37 10.63 6.67
C PRO A 45 -14.49 10.76 7.93
N LYS A 46 -13.74 11.88 8.03
CA LYS A 46 -12.76 12.17 9.10
C LYS A 46 -13.28 12.01 10.54
N VAL A 47 -14.60 12.03 10.74
CA VAL A 47 -15.27 12.02 12.06
C VAL A 47 -15.37 10.61 12.67
N GLU A 48 -15.05 9.54 11.94
CA GLU A 48 -15.32 8.17 12.40
C GLU A 48 -14.11 7.23 12.51
N ILE A 49 -12.86 7.72 12.53
CA ILE A 49 -11.70 6.83 12.71
C ILE A 49 -11.57 6.41 14.19
N THR A 50 -12.50 5.57 14.64
CA THR A 50 -12.34 4.73 15.84
C THR A 50 -11.40 3.56 15.53
N SER A 51 -10.87 2.88 16.55
CA SER A 51 -9.99 1.70 16.36
C SER A 51 -10.62 0.65 15.45
N THR A 52 -11.92 0.35 15.63
CA THR A 52 -12.65 -0.63 14.81
C THR A 52 -12.76 -0.24 13.33
N LYS A 53 -12.92 1.05 13.01
CA LYS A 53 -12.94 1.48 11.60
C LYS A 53 -11.54 1.55 10.99
N ARG A 54 -10.51 1.78 11.81
CA ARG A 54 -9.10 1.75 11.39
C ARG A 54 -8.71 0.36 10.90
N ASP A 55 -9.03 -0.69 11.65
CA ASP A 55 -8.75 -2.07 11.25
C ASP A 55 -9.41 -2.41 9.91
N ALA A 56 -10.66 -1.96 9.70
CA ALA A 56 -11.35 -2.13 8.43
C ALA A 56 -10.64 -1.41 7.27
N VAL A 57 -10.17 -0.18 7.48
CA VAL A 57 -9.41 0.58 6.46
C VAL A 57 -8.09 -0.12 6.13
N GLU A 58 -7.38 -0.64 7.14
CA GLU A 58 -6.13 -1.38 6.95
C GLU A 58 -6.34 -2.67 6.14
N VAL A 59 -7.40 -3.42 6.44
CA VAL A 59 -7.78 -4.63 5.69
C VAL A 59 -8.14 -4.28 4.24
N ASP A 60 -8.96 -3.25 4.03
CA ASP A 60 -9.37 -2.83 2.68
C ASP A 60 -8.17 -2.33 1.86
N ALA A 61 -7.27 -1.56 2.49
CA ALA A 61 -6.03 -1.13 1.87
C ALA A 61 -5.11 -2.29 1.52
N LYS A 62 -4.93 -3.25 2.44
CA LYS A 62 -4.12 -4.45 2.18
C LYS A 62 -4.68 -5.22 0.99
N ASN A 63 -5.99 -5.47 0.95
CA ASN A 63 -6.62 -6.24 -0.12
C ASN A 63 -6.52 -5.55 -1.49
N GLU A 64 -6.80 -4.25 -1.55
CA GLU A 64 -6.69 -3.46 -2.79
C GLU A 64 -5.24 -3.42 -3.30
N LEU A 65 -4.28 -3.11 -2.42
CA LEU A 65 -2.87 -3.05 -2.80
C LEU A 65 -2.33 -4.43 -3.20
N ALA A 66 -2.69 -5.50 -2.47
CA ALA A 66 -2.30 -6.86 -2.81
C ALA A 66 -2.76 -7.24 -4.22
N ARG A 67 -4.03 -6.95 -4.57
CA ARG A 67 -4.56 -7.21 -5.92
C ARG A 67 -3.78 -6.49 -7.02
N ILE A 68 -3.35 -5.25 -6.76
CA ILE A 68 -2.63 -4.43 -7.75
C ILE A 68 -1.18 -4.88 -7.91
N PHE A 69 -0.55 -5.31 -6.83
CA PHE A 69 0.89 -5.59 -6.80
C PHE A 69 1.23 -7.05 -7.07
N TYR A 70 0.32 -7.98 -6.76
CA TYR A 70 0.55 -9.41 -6.96
C TYR A 70 0.95 -9.78 -8.40
N PRO A 71 0.31 -9.26 -9.47
CA PRO A 71 0.72 -9.57 -10.85
C PRO A 71 2.12 -9.06 -11.23
N ARG A 72 2.69 -8.16 -10.41
CA ARG A 72 4.03 -7.59 -10.58
C ARG A 72 5.05 -8.26 -9.68
N GLY A 73 4.72 -9.38 -9.04
CA GLY A 73 5.61 -10.06 -8.09
C GLY A 73 5.86 -9.27 -6.80
N ILE A 74 5.00 -8.31 -6.47
CA ILE A 74 5.11 -7.53 -5.24
C ILE A 74 3.99 -7.98 -4.30
N ILE A 75 4.37 -8.49 -3.14
CA ILE A 75 3.47 -9.05 -2.13
C ILE A 75 3.28 -8.01 -1.04
N VAL A 76 2.01 -7.68 -0.75
CA VAL A 76 1.65 -6.78 0.35
C VAL A 76 1.41 -7.61 1.60
N GLU A 77 2.33 -7.53 2.54
CA GLU A 77 2.26 -8.33 3.77
C GLU A 77 1.37 -7.67 4.81
N ASN A 78 1.49 -6.34 4.95
CA ASN A 78 0.70 -5.59 5.89
C ASN A 78 0.52 -4.12 5.51
N VAL A 79 -0.55 -3.51 6.02
CA VAL A 79 -0.78 -2.07 5.97
C VAL A 79 -1.11 -1.62 7.39
N LEU A 80 -0.43 -0.58 7.86
CA LEU A 80 -0.60 -0.02 9.19
C LEU A 80 -0.86 1.48 9.06
N LEU A 81 -1.92 1.97 9.70
CA LEU A 81 -2.25 3.39 9.78
C LEU A 81 -1.78 3.92 11.13
N SER A 82 -0.75 4.76 11.11
CA SER A 82 -0.26 5.44 12.30
C SER A 82 -1.16 6.62 12.65
N GLU A 83 -1.49 6.77 13.93
CA GLU A 83 -2.15 7.96 14.43
C GLU A 83 -1.37 9.20 13.98
N VAL A 84 -2.08 10.16 13.39
CA VAL A 84 -1.58 11.51 13.32
C VAL A 84 -1.58 11.97 14.78
N ARG A 85 -0.44 11.90 15.46
CA ARG A 85 -0.22 12.79 16.59
C ARG A 85 -0.16 14.17 15.96
N ASP A 86 -1.29 14.87 16.01
CA ASP A 86 -1.30 16.31 15.85
C ASP A 86 -0.33 16.83 16.93
N GLY A 87 0.86 17.21 16.48
CA GLY A 87 1.80 18.00 17.27
C GLY A 87 1.40 19.46 17.22
#